data_AF-C5WCG5-F1
#
_entry.id   AF-C5WCG5-F1
#
_cell.length_a   1.000
_cell.length_b   1.000
_cell.length_c   1.000
_cell.angle_alpha   90.00
_cell.angle_beta   90.00
_cell.angle_gamma   90.00
#
_symmetry.space_group_name_H-M   'P 1'
#
loop_
_entity.id
_entity.type
_entity.pdbx_description
1 polymer ?
#
loop_
_entity_poly.entity_id
_entity_poly.type
_entity_poly.pdbx_seq_one_letter_code
_entity_poly.pdbx_strand_id
1 'polypeptide(L)'
;METSKLKSYRPYLLRAFYSWLIDNLLTPYILVNTKLPGVTVPNEYITDGKIILNISPVAVNNLILGNNEICFNTKLKGIIRQIKVPIAAIIAIYASENSLCTIFESNFSSEKIAQLTKIKQPGISIDDRKIVANKKLDVPKKKRPFLRIIK
;
A
#
# COMPACT_ATOMS: atom_id res chain seq x y z
N MET A 1 2.66 3.72 -32.50
CA MET A 1 2.69 2.59 -31.55
C MET A 1 1.66 2.92 -30.50
N GLU A 2 0.53 2.21 -30.49
CA GLU A 2 -0.37 2.25 -29.35
C GLU A 2 0.47 1.95 -28.11
N THR A 3 0.46 2.87 -27.16
CA THR A 3 1.01 2.63 -25.82
C THR A 3 0.09 1.62 -25.17
N SER A 4 0.37 0.33 -25.38
CA SER A 4 -0.25 -0.79 -24.67
C SER A 4 -0.38 -0.40 -23.21
N LYS A 5 -1.62 -0.19 -22.75
CA LYS A 5 -1.93 0.29 -21.41
C LYS A 5 -1.26 -0.64 -20.40
N LEU A 6 -0.17 -0.17 -19.80
CA LEU A 6 0.56 -0.96 -18.80
C LEU A 6 -0.38 -1.23 -17.62
N LYS A 7 -0.29 -2.44 -17.06
CA LYS A 7 -1.03 -2.77 -15.83
C LYS A 7 -0.55 -1.87 -14.69
N SER A 8 -1.45 -1.56 -13.75
CA SER A 8 -1.09 -0.81 -12.56
C SER A 8 0.04 -1.52 -11.81
N TYR A 9 1.05 -0.77 -11.36
CA TYR A 9 2.14 -1.30 -10.55
C TYR A 9 1.74 -1.47 -9.07
N ARG A 10 0.63 -0.83 -8.63
CA ARG A 10 0.15 -0.86 -7.24
C ARG A 10 0.08 -2.26 -6.60
N PRO A 11 -0.52 -3.30 -7.23
CA PRO A 11 -0.60 -4.61 -6.57
C PRO A 11 0.76 -5.28 -6.40
N TYR A 12 1.72 -4.98 -7.28
CA TYR A 12 3.08 -5.51 -7.20
C TYR A 12 3.86 -4.85 -6.06
N LEU A 13 3.78 -3.52 -5.96
CA LEU A 13 4.37 -2.79 -4.84
C LEU A 13 3.74 -3.18 -3.51
N LEU A 14 2.40 -3.33 -3.46
CA LEU A 14 1.71 -3.79 -2.25
C LEU A 14 2.29 -5.11 -1.74
N ARG A 15 2.48 -6.10 -2.62
CA ARG A 15 3.12 -7.37 -2.26
C ARG A 15 4.56 -7.21 -1.82
N ALA A 16 5.34 -6.40 -2.53
CA ALA A 16 6.74 -6.15 -2.17
C ALA A 16 6.86 -5.54 -0.77
N PHE A 17 6.06 -4.51 -0.46
CA PHE A 17 6.04 -3.89 0.86
C PHE A 17 5.49 -4.83 1.93
N TYR A 18 4.45 -5.60 1.62
CA TYR A 18 3.94 -6.62 2.53
C TYR A 18 5.03 -7.62 2.92
N SER A 19 5.71 -8.23 1.94
CA SER A 19 6.80 -9.16 2.20
C SER A 19 7.92 -8.50 3.00
N TRP A 20 8.34 -7.30 2.61
CA TRP A 20 9.37 -6.56 3.34
C TRP A 20 8.99 -6.29 4.80
N LEU A 21 7.73 -5.92 5.08
CA LEU A 21 7.26 -5.73 6.46
C LEU A 21 7.32 -7.02 7.27
N ILE A 22 6.89 -8.15 6.70
CA ILE A 22 6.92 -9.45 7.36
C ILE A 22 8.34 -9.93 7.63
N ASP A 23 9.24 -9.78 6.67
CA ASP A 23 10.66 -10.15 6.82
C ASP A 23 11.35 -9.36 7.93
N ASN A 24 10.86 -8.16 8.23
CA ASN A 24 11.33 -7.30 9.32
C ASN A 24 10.53 -7.46 10.63
N LEU A 25 9.68 -8.50 10.73
CA LEU A 25 8.87 -8.79 11.91
C LEU A 25 7.92 -7.63 12.30
N LEU A 26 7.47 -6.83 11.33
CA LEU A 26 6.52 -5.74 11.53
C LEU A 26 5.09 -6.18 11.23
N THR A 27 4.10 -5.50 11.81
CA THR A 27 2.68 -5.81 11.60
C THR A 27 2.12 -4.97 10.46
N PRO A 28 1.79 -5.56 9.28
CA PRO A 28 1.28 -4.82 8.14
C PRO A 28 -0.18 -4.42 8.31
N TYR A 29 -0.44 -3.13 8.15
CA TYR A 29 -1.75 -2.52 8.12
C TYR A 29 -1.98 -1.82 6.78
N ILE A 30 -3.24 -1.80 6.35
CA ILE A 30 -3.65 -1.04 5.16
C ILE A 30 -4.71 -0.01 5.53
N LEU A 31 -4.61 1.15 4.89
CA LEU A 31 -5.64 2.18 4.91
C LEU A 31 -6.48 2.07 3.63
N VAL A 32 -7.80 1.96 3.78
CA VAL A 32 -8.72 1.69 2.66
C VAL A 32 -9.78 2.78 2.58
N ASN A 33 -10.05 3.25 1.35
CA ASN A 33 -11.20 4.09 1.04
C ASN A 33 -12.44 3.22 0.82
N THR A 34 -13.41 3.31 1.73
CA THR A 34 -14.62 2.45 1.68
C THR A 34 -15.71 2.96 0.76
N LYS A 35 -15.54 4.16 0.19
CA LYS A 35 -16.50 4.76 -0.75
C LYS A 35 -16.35 4.23 -2.18
N LEU A 36 -15.26 3.49 -2.48
CA LEU A 36 -15.07 2.92 -3.82
C LEU A 36 -15.91 1.65 -4.02
N PRO A 37 -16.43 1.43 -5.24
CA PRO A 37 -17.23 0.24 -5.55
C PRO A 37 -16.41 -1.04 -5.39
N GLY A 38 -17.06 -2.10 -4.92
CA GLY A 38 -16.46 -3.42 -4.72
C GLY A 38 -15.77 -3.62 -3.37
N VAL A 39 -15.63 -2.57 -2.54
CA VAL A 39 -15.14 -2.72 -1.16
C VAL A 39 -16.21 -3.43 -0.33
N THR A 40 -15.86 -4.58 0.24
CA THR A 40 -16.68 -5.35 1.17
C THR A 40 -15.98 -5.42 2.51
N VAL A 41 -16.44 -4.60 3.46
CA VAL A 41 -15.93 -4.52 4.83
C VAL A 41 -17.11 -4.32 5.79
N PRO A 42 -16.98 -4.71 7.07
CA PRO A 42 -18.02 -4.45 8.06
C PRO A 42 -18.16 -2.94 8.34
N ASN A 43 -19.36 -2.42 8.10
CA ASN A 43 -19.67 -0.99 8.15
C ASN A 43 -19.46 -0.39 9.54
N GLU A 44 -19.60 -1.19 10.60
CA GLU A 44 -19.46 -0.77 11.99
C GLU A 44 -18.03 -0.32 12.36
N TYR A 45 -17.04 -0.57 11.51
CA TYR A 45 -15.64 -0.14 11.70
C TYR A 45 -15.21 0.99 10.75
N ILE A 46 -16.14 1.55 9.97
CA ILE A 46 -15.86 2.63 9.03
C ILE A 46 -15.89 3.98 9.76
N THR A 47 -14.84 4.77 9.57
CA THR A 47 -14.73 6.14 10.08
C THR A 47 -14.38 7.07 8.92
N ASP A 48 -15.19 8.11 8.69
CA ASP A 48 -14.99 9.11 7.61
C ASP A 48 -14.77 8.50 6.22
N GLY A 49 -15.53 7.44 5.92
CA GLY A 49 -15.43 6.69 4.66
C GLY A 49 -14.10 5.96 4.47
N LYS A 50 -13.41 5.67 5.57
CA LYS A 50 -12.16 4.91 5.58
C LYS A 50 -12.22 3.80 6.61
N ILE A 51 -11.39 2.79 6.40
CA ILE A 51 -11.16 1.72 7.37
C ILE A 51 -9.68 1.36 7.38
N ILE A 52 -9.21 0.99 8.56
CA ILE A 52 -7.86 0.46 8.76
C ILE A 52 -8.00 -1.05 9.00
N LEU A 53 -7.24 -1.84 8.25
CA LEU A 53 -7.28 -3.30 8.33
C LEU A 53 -5.88 -3.84 8.64
N ASN A 54 -5.79 -4.67 9.68
CA ASN A 54 -4.60 -5.48 9.96
C ASN A 54 -4.60 -6.67 9.00
N ILE A 55 -3.55 -6.81 8.20
CA ILE A 55 -3.36 -7.92 7.24
C ILE A 55 -2.19 -8.83 7.62
N SER A 56 -1.72 -8.76 8.87
CA SER A 56 -0.67 -9.64 9.37
C SER A 56 -1.12 -11.10 9.36
N PRO A 57 -0.20 -12.07 9.16
CA PRO A 57 -0.52 -13.50 9.18
C PRO A 57 -1.26 -13.97 10.44
N VAL A 58 -1.08 -13.27 11.56
CA VAL A 58 -1.74 -13.60 12.85
C VAL A 58 -3.18 -13.08 12.89
N ALA A 59 -3.50 -12.01 12.15
CA ALA A 59 -4.81 -11.36 12.18
C ALA A 59 -5.79 -11.87 11.11
N VAL A 60 -5.29 -12.55 10.07
CA VAL A 60 -6.08 -12.94 8.91
C VAL A 60 -5.82 -14.38 8.47
N ASN A 61 -6.84 -15.01 7.89
CA ASN A 61 -6.77 -16.32 7.26
C ASN A 61 -7.01 -16.20 5.76
N ASN A 62 -6.36 -17.06 4.98
CA ASN A 62 -6.51 -17.15 3.53
C ASN A 62 -6.29 -15.80 2.82
N LEU A 63 -5.22 -15.07 3.21
CA LEU A 63 -4.87 -13.81 2.58
C LEU A 63 -4.44 -14.04 1.12
N ILE A 64 -5.16 -13.40 0.21
CA ILE A 64 -4.85 -13.36 -1.22
C ILE A 64 -4.52 -11.91 -1.57
N LEU A 65 -3.26 -11.67 -1.96
CA LEU A 65 -2.80 -10.38 -2.48
C LEU A 65 -2.85 -10.37 -4.02
N GLY A 66 -4.06 -10.31 -4.57
CA GLY A 66 -4.32 -10.37 -6.00
C GLY A 66 -3.93 -9.11 -6.79
N ASN A 67 -4.06 -9.16 -8.11
CA ASN A 67 -3.77 -8.01 -8.98
C ASN A 67 -4.94 -7.02 -9.07
N ASN A 68 -6.18 -7.49 -8.85
CA ASN A 68 -7.38 -6.67 -8.96
C ASN A 68 -7.93 -6.29 -7.58
N GLU A 69 -7.83 -7.20 -6.62
CA GLU A 69 -8.31 -7.06 -5.25
C GLU A 69 -7.44 -7.87 -4.30
N ILE A 70 -7.55 -7.53 -3.01
CA ILE A 70 -7.11 -8.38 -1.91
C ILE A 70 -8.33 -8.98 -1.22
N CYS A 71 -8.20 -10.22 -0.77
CA CYS A 71 -9.27 -10.96 -0.10
C CYS A 71 -8.69 -11.72 1.09
N PHE A 72 -9.40 -11.72 2.22
CA PHE A 72 -9.03 -12.51 3.39
C PHE A 72 -10.23 -12.71 4.31
N ASN A 73 -10.10 -13.64 5.26
CA ASN A 73 -11.06 -13.83 6.34
C ASN A 73 -10.45 -13.34 7.65
N THR A 74 -11.24 -12.71 8.51
CA THR A 74 -10.79 -12.30 9.84
C THR A 74 -11.92 -12.40 10.85
N LYS A 75 -11.56 -12.59 12.13
CA LYS A 75 -12.51 -12.72 13.22
C LYS A 75 -12.74 -11.35 13.86
N LEU A 76 -13.98 -10.86 13.78
CA LEU A 76 -14.39 -9.59 14.38
C LEU A 76 -15.46 -9.88 15.43
N LYS A 77 -15.16 -9.55 16.69
CA LYS A 77 -16.05 -9.82 17.85
C LYS A 77 -16.57 -11.26 17.88
N GLY A 78 -15.73 -12.24 17.59
CA GLY A 78 -16.13 -13.65 17.58
C GLY A 78 -16.60 -14.18 16.23
N ILE A 79 -17.01 -13.31 15.30
CA ILE A 79 -17.64 -13.69 14.04
C ILE A 79 -16.60 -13.63 12.91
N ILE A 80 -16.46 -14.71 12.14
CA ILE A 80 -15.61 -14.72 10.95
C ILE A 80 -16.31 -13.93 9.84
N ARG A 81 -15.62 -12.94 9.29
CA ARG A 81 -16.10 -12.15 8.15
C ARG A 81 -15.09 -12.21 7.01
N GLN A 82 -15.60 -12.29 5.78
CA GLN A 82 -14.79 -12.14 4.59
C GLN A 82 -14.64 -10.65 4.25
N ILE A 83 -13.41 -10.26 3.97
CA ILE A 83 -13.03 -8.92 3.52
C ILE A 83 -12.61 -8.99 2.06
N LYS A 84 -13.10 -8.05 1.25
CA LYS A 84 -12.68 -7.86 -0.15
C LYS A 84 -12.39 -6.39 -0.40
N VAL A 85 -11.21 -6.08 -0.93
CA VAL A 85 -10.79 -4.70 -1.18
C VAL A 85 -10.14 -4.61 -2.56
N PRO A 86 -10.75 -3.91 -3.53
CA PRO A 86 -10.11 -3.62 -4.81
C PRO A 86 -8.79 -2.87 -4.59
N ILE A 87 -7.78 -3.16 -5.40
CA ILE A 87 -6.45 -2.52 -5.30
C ILE A 87 -6.54 -1.00 -5.45
N ALA A 88 -7.52 -0.51 -6.20
CA ALA A 88 -7.77 0.92 -6.36
C ALA A 88 -8.21 1.62 -5.06
N ALA A 89 -8.80 0.89 -4.11
CA ALA A 89 -9.28 1.41 -2.83
C ALA A 89 -8.22 1.45 -1.73
N ILE A 90 -7.05 0.85 -1.96
CA ILE A 90 -5.96 0.86 -0.99
C ILE A 90 -5.21 2.19 -1.12
N ILE A 91 -5.33 3.01 -0.08
CA ILE A 91 -4.67 4.31 0.03
C ILE A 91 -3.19 4.13 0.35
N ALA A 92 -2.90 3.27 1.34
CA ALA A 92 -1.56 3.04 1.84
C ALA A 92 -1.40 1.67 2.51
N ILE A 93 -0.15 1.20 2.57
CA ILE A 93 0.31 0.11 3.44
C ILE A 93 1.38 0.66 4.38
N TYR A 94 1.32 0.29 5.65
CA TYR A 94 2.25 0.78 6.68
C TYR A 94 2.43 -0.25 7.81
N ALA A 95 3.47 -0.10 8.61
CA ALA A 95 3.66 -0.86 9.84
C ALA A 95 2.94 -0.17 11.01
N SER A 96 2.25 -0.92 11.86
CA SER A 96 1.59 -0.33 13.03
C SER A 96 2.54 0.31 14.05
N GLU A 97 3.79 -0.13 14.04
CA GLU A 97 4.80 0.14 15.06
C GLU A 97 5.61 1.40 14.78
N ASN A 98 5.62 1.89 13.53
CA ASN A 98 6.47 3.01 13.13
C ASN A 98 5.82 3.87 12.02
N SER A 99 6.51 4.95 11.66
CA SER A 99 6.06 5.89 10.63
C SER A 99 6.35 5.43 9.20
N LEU A 100 6.81 4.19 8.98
CA LEU A 100 7.12 3.69 7.65
C LEU A 100 5.82 3.35 6.92
N CYS A 101 5.57 4.08 5.84
CA CYS A 101 4.41 3.86 4.98
C CYS A 101 4.77 4.01 3.52
N THR A 102 4.05 3.28 2.68
CA THR A 102 3.97 3.55 1.26
C THR A 102 2.57 4.02 0.93
N ILE A 103 2.51 5.17 0.24
CA ILE A 103 1.27 5.81 -0.15
C ILE A 103 1.06 5.59 -1.64
N PHE A 104 -0.07 4.99 -1.99
CA PHE A 104 -0.41 4.71 -3.38
C PHE A 104 -1.26 5.82 -4.00
N GLU A 105 -2.05 6.53 -3.19
CA GLU A 105 -2.93 7.60 -3.65
C GLU A 105 -2.27 8.98 -3.48
N SER A 106 -2.11 9.73 -4.57
CA SER A 106 -1.38 11.00 -4.62
C SER A 106 -1.98 12.11 -3.74
N ASN A 107 -3.25 11.98 -3.35
CA ASN A 107 -3.96 12.95 -2.51
C ASN A 107 -3.66 12.78 -1.00
N PHE A 108 -2.80 11.83 -0.64
CA PHE A 108 -2.40 11.54 0.73
C PHE A 108 -0.88 11.77 0.92
N SER A 109 -0.52 12.33 2.07
CA SER A 109 0.86 12.48 2.55
C SER A 109 1.07 11.63 3.80
N SER A 110 2.33 11.43 4.19
CA SER A 110 2.70 10.68 5.39
C SER A 110 2.14 11.34 6.65
N GLU A 111 2.13 12.69 6.73
CA GLU A 111 1.55 13.39 7.89
C GLU A 111 0.05 13.13 8.00
N LYS A 112 -0.67 13.16 6.87
CA LYS A 112 -2.11 12.91 6.83
C LYS A 112 -2.46 11.48 7.21
N ILE A 113 -1.63 10.50 6.82
CA ILE A 113 -1.82 9.11 7.24
C ILE A 113 -1.58 8.98 8.74
N ALA A 114 -0.50 9.53 9.28
CA ALA A 114 -0.19 9.48 10.71
C ALA A 114 -1.33 10.03 11.59
N GLN A 115 -1.96 11.13 11.15
CA GLN A 115 -3.15 11.69 11.81
C GLN A 115 -4.35 10.73 11.79
N LEU A 116 -4.63 10.10 10.65
CA LEU A 116 -5.75 9.16 10.49
C LEU A 116 -5.55 7.86 11.28
N THR A 117 -4.31 7.42 11.45
CA THR A 117 -3.97 6.14 12.09
C THR A 117 -3.66 6.27 13.58
N LYS A 118 -3.62 7.51 14.12
CA LYS A 118 -3.25 7.80 15.52
C LYS A 118 -1.90 7.20 15.93
N ILE A 119 -0.98 6.98 14.98
CA ILE A 119 0.38 6.54 15.29
C ILE A 119 1.06 7.68 16.05
N LYS A 120 1.47 7.43 17.30
CA LYS A 120 2.39 8.35 18.00
C LYS A 120 3.67 8.39 17.15
N GLN A 121 4.05 9.57 16.66
CA GLN A 121 5.43 9.76 16.24
C GLN A 121 6.33 9.59 17.46
N PRO A 122 7.35 8.71 17.40
CA PRO A 122 8.65 9.11 17.88
C PRO A 122 9.66 9.05 16.73
N GLY A 123 10.59 10.00 16.75
CA GLY A 123 11.54 10.35 15.70
C GLY A 123 12.10 9.20 14.88
N ILE A 124 11.92 9.32 13.57
CA ILE A 124 13.02 9.07 12.63
C ILE A 124 13.39 10.45 12.11
N SER A 125 14.44 11.04 12.68
CA SER A 125 15.20 12.07 11.98
C SER A 125 15.82 11.37 10.77
N ILE A 126 15.18 11.47 9.61
CA ILE A 126 15.87 11.24 8.35
C ILE A 126 16.82 12.43 8.24
N ASP A 127 18.06 12.22 8.67
CA ASP A 127 19.16 13.16 8.46
C ASP A 127 19.12 13.59 7.00
N ASP A 128 18.96 14.90 6.78
CA ASP A 128 18.92 15.59 5.50
C ASP A 128 20.26 15.46 4.77
N ARG A 129 20.56 14.25 4.27
CA ARG A 129 21.70 14.02 3.39
C ARG A 129 21.24 13.45 2.06
N LYS A 130 20.93 14.41 1.19
CA LYS A 130 21.17 14.39 -0.26
C LYS A 130 20.42 13.32 -1.06
N ILE A 131 19.15 13.58 -1.35
CA ILE A 131 18.64 13.25 -2.69
C ILE A 131 18.87 14.50 -3.54
N VAL A 132 20.03 14.49 -4.20
CA VAL A 132 20.47 15.52 -5.13
C VAL A 132 19.38 15.73 -6.17
N ALA A 133 18.85 16.95 -6.19
CA ALA A 133 18.20 17.48 -7.37
C ALA A 133 19.14 17.35 -8.56
N ASN A 134 18.73 16.67 -9.62
CA ASN A 134 18.79 17.29 -10.93
C ASN A 134 18.00 16.59 -12.04
N LYS A 135 17.15 17.43 -12.64
CA LYS A 135 16.85 17.61 -14.07
C LYS A 135 15.73 16.80 -14.73
N LYS A 136 14.85 17.60 -15.37
CA LYS A 136 13.72 17.28 -16.26
C LYS A 136 14.07 16.24 -17.33
N LEU A 137 13.10 15.39 -17.65
CA LEU A 137 13.14 14.47 -18.80
C LEU A 137 12.11 14.92 -19.86
N ASP A 138 12.60 15.45 -20.98
CA ASP A 138 11.90 15.38 -22.27
C ASP A 138 12.20 14.01 -22.91
N VAL A 139 11.20 13.34 -23.49
CA VAL A 139 11.33 12.00 -24.07
C VAL A 139 11.11 12.05 -25.59
N PRO A 140 12.08 11.58 -26.41
CA PRO A 140 11.71 11.03 -27.72
C PRO A 140 12.39 9.70 -28.13
N LYS A 141 11.54 8.86 -28.71
CA LYS A 141 11.67 7.70 -29.63
C LYS A 141 12.60 6.52 -29.30
N LYS A 142 11.91 5.37 -29.17
CA LYS A 142 12.32 4.01 -28.78
C LYS A 142 13.19 3.31 -29.85
N LYS A 143 14.42 2.92 -29.51
CA LYS A 143 15.21 1.87 -30.20
C LYS A 143 15.30 0.64 -29.31
N ARG A 144 15.18 -0.56 -29.90
CA ARG A 144 15.15 -1.85 -29.18
C ARG A 144 16.51 -2.10 -28.51
N PRO A 145 16.60 -2.20 -27.18
CA PRO A 145 17.90 -2.35 -26.52
C PRO A 145 18.38 -3.80 -26.55
N PHE A 146 19.66 -3.97 -26.84
CA PHE A 146 20.41 -5.19 -26.57
C PHE A 146 21.13 -5.05 -25.22
N LEU A 147 21.27 -6.17 -24.51
CA LEU A 147 21.98 -6.24 -23.23
C LEU A 147 23.40 -5.70 -23.42
N ARG A 148 23.75 -4.65 -22.68
CA ARG A 148 25.13 -4.14 -22.61
C ARG A 148 25.69 -4.48 -21.24
N ILE A 149 26.76 -5.28 -21.24
CA ILE A 149 27.61 -5.49 -20.08
C ILE A 149 28.47 -4.22 -19.94
N ILE A 150 28.26 -3.47 -18.87
CA ILE A 150 29.09 -2.31 -18.53
C ILE A 150 30.21 -2.83 -17.64
N LYS A 151 31.45 -2.71 -18.10
CA LYS A 151 32.67 -2.98 -17.31
C LYS A 151 33.18 -1.69 -16.70
#